data_AF-A0AAW0D4T2-F1
#
_entry.id   AF-A0AAW0D4T2-F1
#
_cell.length_a   1.000
_cell.length_b   1.000
_cell.length_c   1.000
_cell.angle_alpha   90.00
_cell.angle_beta   90.00
_cell.angle_gamma   90.00
#
_symmetry.space_group_name_H-M   'P 1'
#
loop_
_entity.id
_entity.type
_entity.pdbx_description
1 polymer ?
#
loop_
_entity_poly.entity_id
_entity_poly.type
_entity_poly.pdbx_seq_one_letter_code
_entity_poly.pdbx_strand_id
1 'polypeptide(L)'
;MSDSGSGVEPSPIQNISATYTRLSRQYQQVLDRWTPHTLYRWLATGGLLTIFMLRIVFAQGPRFDPSLQEDLLADEIEGGGDSSPLPSQRDDEFRPFVRRLPEWQFWLSATRATIIALLCTLSEIFDVPVYWPILVIYFFTLFALTMRRQIQHMIKYRYVPFDIGRKAKYGGKK
;
A
#
# COMPACT_ATOMS: atom_id res chain seq x y z
N MET A 1 -57.46 1.97 -27.27
CA MET A 1 -56.35 1.02 -27.44
C MET A 1 -55.35 1.31 -26.36
N SER A 2 -55.37 0.50 -25.30
CA SER A 2 -54.55 0.62 -24.11
C SER A 2 -53.19 -0.02 -24.39
N ASP A 3 -52.16 0.79 -24.57
CA ASP A 3 -50.78 0.32 -24.53
C ASP A 3 -50.38 0.23 -23.06
N SER A 4 -50.64 -0.94 -22.47
CA SER A 4 -50.20 -1.32 -21.15
C SER A 4 -48.67 -1.48 -21.18
N GLY A 5 -47.98 -0.35 -21.03
CA GLY A 5 -46.54 -0.30 -20.81
C GLY A 5 -46.19 -1.17 -19.62
N SER A 6 -45.58 -2.32 -19.90
CA SER A 6 -45.09 -3.26 -18.90
C SER A 6 -44.18 -2.51 -17.92
N GLY A 7 -44.66 -2.34 -16.69
CA GLY A 7 -43.85 -1.93 -15.55
C GLY A 7 -42.82 -3.02 -15.29
N VAL A 8 -41.68 -2.93 -15.96
CA VAL A 8 -40.51 -3.76 -15.67
C VAL A 8 -39.96 -3.23 -14.37
N GLU A 9 -40.36 -3.87 -13.27
CA GLU A 9 -39.77 -3.67 -11.95
C GLU A 9 -38.25 -3.75 -12.10
N PRO A 10 -37.50 -2.73 -11.64
CA PRO A 10 -36.07 -2.69 -11.83
C PRO A 10 -35.44 -3.92 -11.18
N SER A 11 -34.58 -4.61 -11.93
CA SER A 11 -33.94 -5.84 -11.46
C SER A 11 -33.21 -5.60 -10.13
N PRO A 12 -33.17 -6.59 -9.21
CA PRO A 12 -32.52 -6.43 -7.90
C PRO A 12 -31.07 -5.90 -7.99
N ILE A 13 -30.35 -6.26 -9.05
CA ILE A 13 -28.97 -5.83 -9.32
C ILE A 13 -28.90 -4.35 -9.72
N GLN A 14 -29.87 -3.84 -10.50
CA GLN A 14 -29.94 -2.43 -10.85
C GLN A 14 -30.24 -1.57 -9.61
N ASN A 15 -31.11 -2.04 -8.72
CA ASN A 15 -31.40 -1.36 -7.45
C ASN A 15 -30.16 -1.25 -6.57
N ILE A 16 -29.37 -2.33 -6.49
CA ILE A 16 -28.09 -2.35 -5.77
C ILE A 16 -27.08 -1.35 -6.39
N SER A 17 -26.96 -1.30 -7.72
CA SER A 17 -26.06 -0.33 -8.38
C SER A 17 -26.49 1.13 -8.16
N ALA A 18 -27.80 1.38 -8.09
CA ALA A 18 -28.36 2.69 -7.82
C ALA A 18 -28.15 3.14 -6.36
N THR A 19 -28.15 2.23 -5.39
CA THR A 19 -27.82 2.56 -4.00
C THR A 19 -26.32 2.85 -3.83
N TYR A 20 -25.43 2.07 -4.47
CA TYR A 20 -23.98 2.32 -4.44
C TYR A 20 -23.61 3.71 -4.97
N THR A 21 -24.22 4.13 -6.08
CA THR A 21 -23.95 5.46 -6.68
C THR A 21 -24.51 6.62 -5.84
N ARG A 22 -25.62 6.41 -5.13
CA ARG A 22 -26.15 7.40 -4.17
C ARG A 22 -25.23 7.53 -2.96
N LEU A 23 -24.77 6.40 -2.41
CA LEU A 23 -23.85 6.37 -1.28
C LEU A 23 -22.50 7.00 -1.62
N SER A 24 -21.95 6.69 -2.80
CA SER A 24 -20.68 7.28 -3.25
C SER A 24 -20.79 8.80 -3.42
N ARG A 25 -21.94 9.29 -3.92
CA ARG A 25 -22.19 10.74 -4.07
C ARG A 25 -22.32 11.43 -2.72
N GLN A 26 -23.04 10.84 -1.76
CA GLN A 26 -23.15 11.38 -0.40
C GLN A 26 -21.80 11.40 0.31
N TYR A 27 -21.02 10.32 0.18
CA TYR A 27 -19.65 10.27 0.70
C TYR A 27 -18.78 11.38 0.12
N GLN A 28 -18.85 11.59 -1.20
CA GLN A 28 -18.11 12.66 -1.86
C GLN A 28 -18.54 14.06 -1.40
N GLN A 29 -19.85 14.30 -1.24
CA GLN A 29 -20.39 15.57 -0.73
C GLN A 29 -19.94 15.88 0.70
N VAL A 30 -19.89 14.86 1.55
CA VAL A 30 -19.34 15.00 2.90
C VAL A 30 -17.84 15.29 2.81
N LEU A 31 -17.09 14.54 2.01
CA LEU A 31 -15.65 14.77 1.77
C LEU A 31 -15.34 16.23 1.38
N ASP A 32 -16.09 16.77 0.42
CA ASP A 32 -15.88 18.12 -0.09
C ASP A 32 -16.17 19.17 1.01
N ARG A 33 -17.10 18.89 1.93
CA ARG A 33 -17.39 19.75 3.09
C ARG A 33 -16.24 19.82 4.10
N TRP A 34 -15.50 18.74 4.30
CA TRP A 34 -14.38 18.66 5.26
C TRP A 34 -13.03 19.08 4.65
N THR A 35 -12.97 19.22 3.32
CA THR A 35 -11.77 19.63 2.57
C THR A 35 -11.11 20.93 3.06
N PRO A 36 -11.83 22.02 3.40
CA PRO A 36 -11.18 23.30 3.73
C PRO A 36 -10.48 23.33 5.10
N HIS A 37 -10.76 22.38 5.99
CA HIS A 37 -10.24 22.39 7.36
C HIS A 37 -8.89 21.68 7.51
N THR A 38 -7.88 22.11 6.75
CA THR A 38 -6.58 21.43 6.67
C THR A 38 -5.86 21.34 8.02
N LEU A 39 -5.87 22.40 8.85
CA LEU A 39 -5.17 22.40 10.15
C LEU A 39 -5.78 21.41 11.16
N TYR A 40 -7.09 21.47 11.36
CA TYR A 40 -7.80 20.59 12.30
C TYR A 40 -7.65 19.12 11.93
N ARG A 41 -7.64 18.83 10.62
CA ARG A 41 -7.37 17.50 10.08
C ARG A 41 -5.99 16.98 10.48
N TRP A 42 -4.95 17.79 10.30
CA TRP A 42 -3.58 17.40 10.64
C TRP A 42 -3.35 17.29 12.15
N LEU A 43 -3.96 18.18 12.94
CA LEU A 43 -3.96 18.07 14.40
C LEU A 43 -4.66 16.80 14.88
N ALA A 44 -5.78 16.43 14.27
CA ALA A 44 -6.47 15.17 14.58
C ALA A 44 -5.60 13.94 14.25
N THR A 45 -4.94 13.89 13.08
CA THR A 45 -3.99 12.81 12.76
C THR A 45 -2.81 12.77 13.71
N GLY A 46 -2.25 13.93 14.06
CA GLY A 46 -1.14 14.04 14.99
C GLY A 46 -1.53 13.52 16.37
N GLY A 47 -2.69 13.96 16.89
CA GLY A 47 -3.23 13.45 18.15
C GLY A 47 -3.47 11.95 18.15
N LEU A 48 -4.07 11.41 17.07
CA LEU A 48 -4.31 9.97 16.93
C LEU A 48 -3.01 9.17 16.86
N LEU A 49 -1.99 9.70 16.15
CA LEU A 49 -0.66 9.12 16.08
C LEU A 49 0.02 9.14 17.46
N THR A 50 -0.07 10.25 18.18
CA THR A 50 0.48 10.36 19.55
C THR A 50 -0.17 9.34 20.49
N ILE A 51 -1.48 9.15 20.41
CA ILE A 51 -2.21 8.13 21.18
C ILE A 51 -1.71 6.72 20.81
N PHE A 52 -1.53 6.44 19.51
CA PHE A 52 -0.97 5.18 19.04
C PHE A 52 0.46 4.93 19.56
N MET A 53 1.33 5.94 19.49
CA MET A 53 2.70 5.86 20.03
C MET A 53 2.71 5.66 21.55
N LEU A 54 1.87 6.39 22.28
CA LEU A 54 1.66 6.19 23.71
C LEU A 54 1.23 4.75 23.99
N ARG A 55 0.26 4.22 23.24
CA ARG A 55 -0.19 2.83 23.41
C ARG A 55 0.94 1.83 23.21
N ILE A 56 1.78 2.00 22.19
CA ILE A 56 2.93 1.12 21.95
C ILE A 56 3.88 1.13 23.14
N VAL A 57 4.28 2.33 23.61
CA VAL A 57 5.20 2.48 24.74
C VAL A 57 4.63 1.85 26.01
N PHE A 58 3.34 2.00 26.29
CA PHE A 58 2.70 1.37 27.45
C PHE A 58 2.50 -0.14 27.30
N ALA A 59 2.23 -0.64 26.09
CA ALA A 59 1.97 -2.06 25.86
C ALA A 59 3.27 -2.90 25.82
N GLN A 60 4.37 -2.34 25.29
CA GLN A 60 5.64 -3.05 25.13
C GLN A 60 6.67 -2.69 26.20
N GLY A 61 6.43 -1.63 26.98
CA GLY A 61 7.39 -1.06 27.93
C GLY A 61 8.62 -0.47 27.22
N PRO A 62 9.49 0.27 27.93
CA PRO A 62 10.79 0.67 27.40
C PRO A 62 11.74 -0.55 27.36
N ARG A 63 11.40 -1.58 26.57
CA ARG A 63 12.35 -2.62 26.19
C ARG A 63 13.21 -2.06 25.06
N PHE A 64 14.20 -1.26 25.46
CA PHE A 64 15.36 -1.04 24.63
C PHE A 64 16.09 -2.38 24.55
N ASP A 65 15.74 -3.21 23.57
CA ASP A 65 16.47 -4.44 23.31
C ASP A 65 17.85 -4.06 22.74
N PRO A 66 18.97 -4.45 23.39
CA PRO A 66 20.33 -4.10 22.94
C PRO A 66 20.64 -4.63 21.53
N SER A 67 19.87 -5.60 21.02
CA SER A 67 19.96 -6.09 19.64
C SER A 67 19.62 -5.02 18.59
N LEU A 68 18.75 -4.05 18.88
CA LEU A 68 18.49 -2.93 17.95
C LEU A 68 19.70 -2.01 17.80
N GLN A 69 20.48 -1.86 18.88
CA GLN A 69 21.72 -1.11 18.83
C GLN A 69 22.79 -1.89 18.04
N GLU A 70 22.84 -3.22 18.18
CA GLU A 70 23.70 -4.08 17.36
C GLU A 70 23.30 -4.06 15.87
N ASP A 71 22.01 -4.09 15.54
CA ASP A 71 21.52 -3.99 14.15
C ASP A 71 21.83 -2.62 13.52
N LEU A 72 21.66 -1.52 14.27
CA LEU A 72 22.03 -0.18 13.82
C LEU A 72 23.55 -0.02 13.64
N LEU A 73 24.33 -0.62 14.53
CA LEU A 73 25.80 -0.62 14.47
C LEU A 73 26.29 -1.53 13.33
N ALA A 74 25.59 -2.63 13.05
CA ALA A 74 25.83 -3.47 11.89
C ALA A 74 25.52 -2.74 10.57
N ASP A 75 24.41 -1.99 10.49
CA ASP A 75 24.08 -1.13 9.34
C ASP A 75 25.11 0.02 9.17
N GLU A 76 25.65 0.56 10.26
CA GLU A 76 26.74 1.55 10.25
C GLU A 76 28.08 0.95 9.82
N ILE A 77 28.40 -0.28 10.24
CA ILE A 77 29.61 -1.01 9.83
C ILE A 77 29.51 -1.51 8.38
N GLU A 78 28.32 -1.94 7.93
CA GLU A 78 28.05 -2.39 6.56
C GLU A 78 27.88 -1.20 5.58
N GLY A 79 27.53 0.00 6.09
CA GLY A 79 27.53 1.27 5.35
C GLY A 79 28.92 1.83 5.02
N GLY A 80 29.99 1.16 5.43
CA GLY A 80 31.38 1.58 5.31
C GLY A 80 32.10 1.28 3.99
N GLY A 81 31.40 1.18 2.85
CA GLY A 81 32.10 1.00 1.57
C GLY A 81 31.21 0.71 0.37
N ASP A 82 30.72 1.76 -0.30
CA ASP A 82 31.23 2.16 -1.62
C ASP A 82 30.48 3.41 -2.05
N SER A 83 31.10 4.58 -1.87
CA SER A 83 30.69 5.78 -2.61
C SER A 83 31.06 5.58 -4.08
N SER A 84 30.28 4.74 -4.78
CA SER A 84 30.25 4.77 -6.23
C SER A 84 29.91 6.20 -6.64
N PRO A 85 30.76 6.91 -7.41
CA PRO A 85 30.36 8.17 -7.99
C PRO A 85 29.24 7.87 -8.96
N LEU A 86 28.01 8.15 -8.53
CA LEU A 86 26.84 8.16 -9.38
C LEU A 86 27.17 8.98 -10.64
N PRO A 87 26.80 8.53 -11.85
CA PRO A 87 27.05 9.27 -13.08
C PRO A 87 26.51 10.70 -12.92
N SER A 88 27.40 11.68 -12.98
CA SER A 88 27.04 13.08 -12.79
C SER A 88 26.08 13.50 -13.90
N GLN A 89 24.85 13.84 -13.48
CA GLN A 89 23.87 14.65 -14.19
C GLN A 89 24.54 15.63 -15.15
N ARG A 90 24.32 15.46 -16.46
CA ARG A 90 24.48 16.57 -17.39
C ARG A 90 23.31 16.83 -18.33
N ASP A 91 22.31 15.95 -18.41
CA ASP A 91 21.11 16.20 -19.23
C ASP A 91 19.81 15.66 -18.59
N ASP A 92 19.70 15.66 -17.25
CA ASP A 92 18.40 15.48 -16.60
C ASP A 92 17.61 16.79 -16.74
N GLU A 93 16.95 16.94 -17.89
CA GLU A 93 15.93 17.95 -18.14
C GLU A 93 15.04 18.08 -16.90
N PHE A 94 15.05 19.27 -16.30
CA PHE A 94 14.30 19.53 -15.08
C PHE A 94 12.82 19.32 -15.35
N ARG A 95 12.31 18.16 -14.96
CA ARG A 95 10.88 17.88 -14.93
C ARG A 95 10.38 18.41 -13.59
N PRO A 96 9.58 19.48 -13.56
CA PRO A 96 9.06 20.01 -12.31
C PRO A 96 8.38 18.90 -11.51
N PHE A 97 8.48 18.97 -10.18
CA PHE A 97 7.79 18.02 -9.32
C PHE A 97 6.29 18.00 -9.61
N VAL A 98 5.85 16.99 -10.36
CA VAL A 98 4.43 16.70 -10.49
C VAL A 98 3.99 16.22 -9.12
N ARG A 99 3.12 16.98 -8.44
CA ARG A 99 2.54 16.57 -7.15
C ARG A 99 1.65 15.35 -7.39
N ARG A 100 2.20 14.15 -7.24
CA ARG A 100 1.54 12.89 -7.61
C ARG A 100 0.43 12.48 -6.64
N LEU A 101 0.41 13.02 -5.43
CA LEU A 101 -0.65 12.74 -4.46
C LEU A 101 -1.35 14.02 -4.03
N PRO A 102 -2.67 14.12 -4.24
CA PRO A 102 -3.46 15.15 -3.60
C PRO A 102 -3.37 14.96 -2.08
N GLU A 103 -2.98 16.02 -1.37
CA GLU A 103 -2.81 16.07 0.10
C GLU A 103 -4.02 15.50 0.86
N TRP A 104 -5.22 15.66 0.29
CA TRP A 104 -6.46 15.13 0.82
C TRP A 104 -6.45 13.59 0.88
N GLN A 105 -6.03 12.93 -0.19
CA GLN A 105 -5.97 11.46 -0.25
C GLN A 105 -4.86 10.92 0.65
N PHE A 106 -3.73 11.63 0.71
CA PHE A 106 -2.64 11.27 1.63
C PHE A 106 -3.13 11.29 3.08
N TRP A 107 -3.75 12.39 3.51
CA TRP A 107 -4.29 12.52 4.87
C TRP A 107 -5.36 11.47 5.20
N LEU A 108 -6.28 11.20 4.26
CA LEU A 108 -7.30 10.18 4.44
C LEU A 108 -6.69 8.76 4.54
N SER A 109 -5.66 8.48 3.75
CA SER A 109 -4.93 7.21 3.83
C SER A 109 -4.19 7.07 5.15
N ALA A 110 -3.56 8.14 5.63
CA ALA A 110 -2.84 8.18 6.89
C ALA A 110 -3.79 7.99 8.09
N THR A 111 -4.88 8.76 8.18
CA THR A 111 -5.90 8.60 9.24
C THR A 111 -6.45 7.17 9.28
N ARG A 112 -6.86 6.64 8.12
CA ARG A 112 -7.40 5.27 8.04
C ARG A 112 -6.37 4.24 8.49
N ALA A 113 -5.12 4.38 8.07
CA ALA A 113 -4.03 3.48 8.50
C ALA A 113 -3.80 3.56 10.02
N THR A 114 -3.75 4.77 10.59
CA THR A 114 -3.58 4.95 12.04
C THR A 114 -4.76 4.39 12.83
N ILE A 115 -6.00 4.55 12.36
CA ILE A 115 -7.19 3.96 13.00
C ILE A 115 -7.13 2.44 12.95
N ILE A 116 -6.83 1.86 11.79
CA ILE A 116 -6.71 0.40 11.64
C ILE A 116 -5.58 -0.12 12.53
N ALA A 117 -4.41 0.52 12.52
CA ALA A 117 -3.29 0.15 13.38
C ALA A 117 -3.68 0.23 14.86
N LEU A 118 -4.35 1.30 15.28
CA LEU A 118 -4.82 1.47 16.64
C LEU A 118 -5.83 0.38 17.04
N LEU A 119 -6.79 0.05 16.17
CA LEU A 119 -7.71 -1.05 16.39
C LEU A 119 -6.98 -2.39 16.48
N CYS A 120 -6.07 -2.68 15.55
CA CYS A 120 -5.25 -3.89 15.56
C CYS A 120 -4.46 -4.00 16.87
N THR A 121 -3.90 -2.91 17.39
CA THR A 121 -3.17 -2.90 18.68
C THR A 121 -4.06 -3.02 19.93
N LEU A 122 -5.38 -2.84 19.80
CA LEU A 122 -6.33 -3.04 20.91
C LEU A 122 -6.86 -4.47 20.95
N SER A 123 -6.80 -5.18 19.84
CA SER A 123 -7.31 -6.55 19.71
C SER A 123 -6.19 -7.57 19.78
N GLU A 124 -6.17 -8.32 20.87
CA GLU A 124 -5.28 -9.48 21.09
C GLU A 124 -5.47 -10.59 20.03
N ILE A 125 -6.58 -10.55 19.29
CA ILE A 125 -6.87 -11.47 18.18
C ILE A 125 -5.86 -11.37 17.02
N PHE A 126 -5.17 -10.23 16.86
CA PHE A 126 -4.12 -10.07 15.83
C PHE A 126 -2.72 -10.34 16.36
N ASP A 127 -2.55 -10.64 17.65
CA ASP A 127 -1.30 -11.20 18.20
C ASP A 127 -1.25 -12.69 17.88
N VAL A 128 -1.06 -12.99 16.59
CA VAL A 128 -0.89 -14.37 16.13
C VAL A 128 0.53 -14.84 16.49
N PRO A 129 0.69 -15.89 17.30
CA PRO A 129 2.00 -16.43 17.61
C PRO A 129 2.74 -16.83 16.31
N VAL A 130 3.95 -16.30 16.13
CA VAL A 130 4.78 -16.50 14.95
C VAL A 130 5.34 -17.92 14.93
N TYR A 131 4.65 -18.80 14.21
CA TYR A 131 5.12 -20.16 13.93
C TYR A 131 5.63 -20.28 12.49
N TRP A 132 6.54 -21.22 12.25
CA TRP A 132 7.11 -21.44 10.91
C TRP A 132 6.06 -21.67 9.79
N PRO A 133 4.95 -22.41 9.99
CA PRO A 133 3.97 -22.65 8.93
C PRO A 133 3.30 -21.36 8.44
N ILE A 134 3.01 -20.40 9.34
CA ILE A 134 2.38 -19.15 8.95
C ILE A 134 3.37 -18.28 8.14
N LEU A 135 4.65 -18.26 8.51
CA LEU A 135 5.71 -17.57 7.76
C LEU A 135 5.87 -18.10 6.33
N VAL A 136 5.80 -19.42 6.14
CA VAL A 136 5.87 -20.03 4.81
C VAL A 136 4.65 -19.63 3.97
N ILE A 137 3.45 -19.63 4.55
CA ILE A 137 2.23 -19.18 3.86
C ILE A 137 2.34 -17.68 3.49
N TYR A 138 2.84 -16.85 4.39
CA TYR A 138 3.11 -15.43 4.11
C TYR A 138 4.12 -15.26 2.98
N PHE A 139 5.22 -16.03 2.98
CA PHE A 139 6.22 -16.01 1.92
C PHE A 139 5.59 -16.30 0.56
N PHE A 140 4.85 -17.40 0.42
CA PHE A 140 4.23 -17.75 -0.86
C PHE A 140 3.15 -16.75 -1.28
N THR A 141 2.35 -16.25 -0.34
CA THR A 141 1.29 -15.28 -0.63
C THR A 141 1.88 -13.95 -1.08
N LEU A 142 2.88 -13.44 -0.35
CA LEU A 142 3.54 -12.19 -0.65
C LEU A 142 4.36 -12.30 -1.94
N PHE A 143 5.11 -13.40 -2.12
CA PHE A 143 5.85 -13.69 -3.34
C PHE A 143 4.94 -13.74 -4.57
N ALA A 144 3.79 -14.41 -4.47
CA ALA A 144 2.81 -14.43 -5.56
C ALA A 144 2.25 -13.03 -5.85
N LEU A 145 1.96 -12.22 -4.83
CA LEU A 145 1.45 -10.86 -4.99
C LEU A 145 2.49 -9.89 -5.58
N THR A 146 3.73 -9.93 -5.10
CA THR A 146 4.82 -9.07 -5.59
C THR A 146 5.25 -9.44 -7.00
N MET A 147 5.28 -10.74 -7.32
CA MET A 147 5.62 -11.24 -8.65
C MET A 147 4.45 -11.20 -9.63
N ARG A 148 3.19 -11.07 -9.18
CA ARG A 148 1.99 -11.03 -10.05
C ARG A 148 2.17 -10.05 -11.22
N ARG A 149 2.65 -8.85 -10.92
CA ARG A 149 2.83 -7.80 -11.93
C ARG A 149 3.98 -8.11 -12.87
N GLN A 150 5.07 -8.71 -12.37
CA GLN A 150 6.20 -9.13 -13.18
C GLN A 150 5.81 -10.28 -14.11
N ILE A 151 5.18 -11.34 -13.58
CA ILE A 151 4.70 -12.49 -14.34
C ILE A 151 3.71 -12.06 -15.43
N GLN A 152 2.75 -11.17 -15.12
CA GLN A 152 1.80 -10.66 -16.12
C GLN A 152 2.49 -9.91 -17.27
N HIS A 153 3.56 -9.16 -16.99
CA HIS A 153 4.36 -8.49 -18.01
C HIS A 153 5.16 -9.50 -18.85
N MET A 154 5.78 -10.49 -18.20
CA MET A 154 6.53 -11.56 -18.86
C MET A 154 5.63 -12.35 -19.81
N ILE A 155 4.41 -12.67 -19.38
CA ILE A 155 3.39 -13.33 -20.20
C ILE A 155 2.91 -12.41 -21.34
N LYS A 156 2.70 -11.11 -21.08
CA LYS A 156 2.24 -10.14 -22.09
C LYS A 156 3.28 -9.90 -23.19
N TYR A 157 4.57 -9.86 -22.86
CA TYR A 157 5.66 -9.53 -23.80
C TYR A 157 6.52 -10.73 -24.20
N ARG A 158 6.13 -11.96 -23.81
CA ARG A 158 6.76 -13.20 -24.27
C ARG A 158 8.28 -13.26 -24.05
N TYR A 159 8.75 -12.90 -22.85
CA TYR A 159 10.08 -13.31 -22.39
C TYR A 159 9.94 -14.24 -21.19
N VAL A 160 10.82 -15.23 -21.09
CA VAL A 160 10.60 -16.41 -20.25
C VAL A 160 10.95 -16.09 -18.78
N PRO A 161 10.07 -16.32 -17.80
CA PRO A 161 10.38 -16.17 -16.37
C PRO A 161 11.45 -17.15 -15.89
N PHE A 162 11.61 -18.28 -16.58
CA PHE A 162 12.59 -19.31 -16.27
C PHE A 162 13.12 -19.91 -17.57
N ASP A 163 14.37 -19.65 -17.92
CA ASP A 163 15.05 -20.31 -19.06
C ASP A 163 15.61 -21.69 -18.63
N ILE A 164 14.79 -22.46 -17.90
CA ILE A 164 15.13 -23.81 -17.45
C ILE A 164 15.25 -24.71 -18.68
N GLY A 165 16.50 -24.87 -19.14
CA GLY A 165 16.90 -25.92 -20.08
C GLY A 165 17.07 -25.52 -21.54
N ARG A 166 16.87 -24.25 -21.95
CA ARG A 166 17.10 -23.85 -23.36
C ARG A 166 18.15 -22.75 -23.48
N LYS A 167 19.38 -23.14 -23.85
CA LYS A 167 20.35 -22.18 -24.38
C LYS A 167 19.80 -21.67 -25.71
N ALA A 168 19.30 -20.44 -25.73
CA ALA A 168 19.02 -19.72 -26.98
C ALA A 168 20.35 -19.58 -27.75
N LYS A 169 20.63 -20.52 -28.67
CA LYS A 169 21.69 -20.35 -29.66
C LYS A 169 21.27 -19.21 -30.57
N TYR A 170 21.75 -18.01 -30.26
CA TYR A 170 21.67 -16.89 -31.18
C TYR A 170 22.42 -17.28 -32.47
N GLY A 171 21.74 -17.12 -33.60
CA GLY A 171 22.23 -17.57 -34.90
C GLY A 171 23.57 -16.95 -35.25
N GLY A 172 24.56 -17.80 -35.50
CA GLY A 172 25.76 -17.41 -36.21
C GLY A 172 25.38 -17.09 -37.66
N LYS A 173 25.37 -15.82 -38.02
CA LYS A 173 25.38 -15.40 -39.42
C LYS A 173 26.84 -15.42 -39.91
N LYS A 174 27.11 -16.27 -40.89
CA LYS A 174 28.05 -15.98 -41.97
C LYS A 174 27.22 -15.46 -43.14
#